data_AF-A0A974TEW3-F1
#
_entry.id   AF-A0A974TEW3-F1
#
_cell.length_a   1.000
_cell.length_b   1.000
_cell.length_c   1.000
_cell.angle_alpha   90.00
_cell.angle_beta   90.00
_cell.angle_gamma   90.00
#
_symmetry.space_group_name_H-M   'P 1'
#
loop_
_entity.id
_entity.type
_entity.pdbx_description
1 polymer ?
#
loop_
_entity_poly.entity_id
_entity_poly.type
_entity_poly.pdbx_seq_one_letter_code
_entity_poly.pdbx_strand_id
1 'polypeptide(L)'
;MNQQFDAVQKLGKDSFDATVKAFEVASSGTQAIAAETADYAKKSFEQSAATFEKLVGVRALDKAIEIQTDYVKSTYEGLVAQSTKTRELYAKLAQDSFAPFGALYSAAQSTFAPAKPASRAK
;
A
#
# COMPACT_ATOMS: atom_id res chain seq x y z
N MET A 1 -10.13 42.30 -6.09
CA MET A 1 -11.15 41.24 -5.93
C MET A 1 -10.93 40.06 -6.87
N ASN A 2 -10.60 40.24 -8.15
CA ASN A 2 -10.43 39.12 -9.09
C ASN A 2 -9.31 38.12 -8.73
N GLN A 3 -8.13 38.58 -8.29
CA GLN A 3 -7.02 37.67 -7.95
C GLN A 3 -7.31 36.70 -6.79
N GLN A 4 -8.04 37.13 -5.76
CA GLN A 4 -8.42 36.23 -4.66
C GLN A 4 -9.47 35.22 -5.11
N PHE A 5 -10.40 35.64 -5.98
CA PHE A 5 -11.39 34.74 -6.57
C PHE A 5 -10.72 33.68 -7.47
N ASP A 6 -9.79 34.08 -8.33
CA ASP A 6 -9.00 33.18 -9.18
C ASP A 6 -8.18 32.19 -8.33
N ALA A 7 -7.58 32.65 -7.23
CA ALA A 7 -6.83 31.81 -6.31
C ALA A 7 -7.72 30.77 -5.60
N VAL A 8 -8.91 31.17 -5.14
CA VAL A 8 -9.89 30.25 -4.54
C VAL A 8 -10.40 29.24 -5.57
N GLN A 9 -10.69 29.68 -6.80
CA GLN A 9 -11.12 28.81 -7.87
C GLN A 9 -10.03 27.79 -8.25
N LYS A 10 -8.77 28.23 -8.33
CA LYS A 10 -7.62 27.35 -8.55
C LYS A 10 -7.45 26.35 -7.41
N LEU A 11 -7.55 26.78 -6.16
CA LEU A 11 -7.45 25.89 -5.00
C LEU A 11 -8.57 24.84 -5.01
N GLY A 12 -9.79 25.21 -5.40
CA GLY A 12 -10.91 24.28 -5.57
C GLY A 12 -10.63 23.22 -6.65
N LYS A 13 -10.07 23.63 -7.80
CA LYS A 13 -9.65 22.71 -8.86
C LYS A 13 -8.53 21.77 -8.40
N ASP A 14 -7.47 22.33 -7.80
CA ASP A 14 -6.34 21.55 -7.28
C ASP A 14 -6.82 20.54 -6.21
N SER A 15 -7.86 20.91 -5.42
CA SER A 15 -8.48 20.04 -4.41
C SER A 15 -9.20 18.84 -5.02
N PHE A 16 -9.96 19.10 -6.08
CA PHE A 16 -10.63 18.05 -6.85
C PHE A 16 -9.63 17.11 -7.50
N ASP A 17 -8.64 17.66 -8.21
CA ASP A 17 -7.61 16.89 -8.91
C ASP A 17 -6.79 16.02 -7.93
N ALA A 18 -6.48 16.53 -6.73
CA ALA A 18 -5.82 15.76 -5.67
C ALA A 18 -6.69 14.62 -5.12
N THR A 19 -8.00 14.84 -4.96
CA THR A 19 -8.93 13.82 -4.49
C THR A 19 -9.07 12.69 -5.51
N VAL A 20 -9.19 13.03 -6.80
CA VAL A 20 -9.21 12.03 -7.89
C VAL A 20 -7.93 11.20 -7.90
N LYS A 21 -6.76 11.84 -7.77
CA LYS A 21 -5.48 11.11 -7.68
C LYS A 21 -5.40 10.21 -6.46
N ALA A 22 -5.84 10.68 -5.29
CA ALA A 22 -5.87 9.87 -4.08
C ALA A 22 -6.78 8.64 -4.25
N PHE A 23 -7.93 8.80 -4.93
CA PHE A 23 -8.82 7.69 -5.24
C PHE A 23 -8.20 6.68 -6.21
N GLU A 24 -7.53 7.15 -7.27
CA GLU A 24 -6.84 6.28 -8.23
C GLU A 24 -5.75 5.44 -7.54
N VAL A 25 -4.94 6.07 -6.70
CA VAL A 25 -3.95 5.39 -5.86
C VAL A 25 -4.62 4.38 -4.93
N ALA A 26 -5.69 4.77 -4.24
CA ALA A 26 -6.42 3.89 -3.33
C ALA A 26 -6.92 2.63 -4.05
N SER A 27 -7.49 2.81 -5.25
CA SER A 27 -8.02 1.72 -6.07
C SER A 27 -6.92 0.76 -6.53
N SER A 28 -5.82 1.29 -7.06
CA SER A 28 -4.69 0.49 -7.56
C SER A 28 -3.96 -0.25 -6.43
N GLY A 29 -3.78 0.40 -5.27
CA GLY A 29 -3.20 -0.26 -4.10
C GLY A 29 -4.10 -1.39 -3.57
N THR A 30 -5.42 -1.21 -3.60
CA THR A 30 -6.36 -2.28 -3.24
C THR A 30 -6.27 -3.46 -4.22
N GLN A 31 -6.15 -3.20 -5.52
CA GLN A 31 -5.93 -4.24 -6.52
C GLN A 31 -4.61 -4.99 -6.29
N ALA A 32 -3.54 -4.28 -5.93
CA ALA A 32 -2.25 -4.91 -5.62
C ALA A 32 -2.33 -5.83 -4.40
N ILE A 33 -3.04 -5.42 -3.33
CA ILE A 33 -3.27 -6.26 -2.15
C ILE A 33 -4.09 -7.50 -2.51
N ALA A 34 -5.15 -7.35 -3.31
CA ALA A 34 -5.96 -8.47 -3.77
C ALA A 34 -5.13 -9.47 -4.61
N ALA A 35 -4.31 -8.98 -5.54
CA ALA A 35 -3.43 -9.81 -6.35
C ALA A 35 -2.42 -10.57 -5.49
N GLU A 36 -1.77 -9.90 -4.53
CA GLU A 36 -0.81 -10.55 -3.63
C GLU A 36 -1.46 -11.64 -2.77
N THR A 37 -2.69 -11.39 -2.30
CA THR A 37 -3.45 -12.37 -1.49
C THR A 37 -3.81 -13.60 -2.33
N ALA A 38 -4.23 -13.40 -3.58
CA ALA A 38 -4.54 -14.50 -4.50
C ALA A 38 -3.28 -15.32 -4.84
N ASP A 39 -2.16 -14.65 -5.10
CA ASP A 39 -0.87 -15.31 -5.38
C ASP A 39 -0.40 -16.15 -4.19
N TYR A 40 -0.53 -15.63 -2.96
CA TYR A 40 -0.20 -16.39 -1.76
C TYR A 40 -1.10 -17.62 -1.60
N ALA A 41 -2.41 -17.47 -1.76
CA ALA A 41 -3.36 -18.58 -1.67
C ALA A 41 -3.03 -19.70 -2.69
N LYS A 42 -2.68 -19.31 -3.93
CA LYS A 42 -2.24 -20.25 -4.97
C LYS A 42 -0.97 -21.00 -4.54
N LYS A 43 0.05 -20.29 -4.08
CA LYS A 43 1.31 -20.90 -3.61
C LYS A 43 1.09 -21.84 -2.42
N SER A 44 0.27 -21.45 -1.45
CA SER A 44 -0.08 -22.31 -0.31
C SER A 44 -0.78 -23.60 -0.74
N PHE A 45 -1.65 -23.52 -1.74
CA PHE A 45 -2.31 -24.70 -2.31
C PHE A 45 -1.32 -25.62 -3.03
N GLU A 46 -0.48 -25.06 -3.90
CA GLU A 46 0.57 -25.82 -4.63
C GLU A 46 1.54 -26.51 -3.65
N GLN A 47 1.96 -25.81 -2.59
CA GLN A 47 2.81 -26.37 -1.56
C GLN A 47 2.12 -27.52 -0.79
N SER A 48 0.84 -27.36 -0.45
CA SER A 48 0.07 -28.40 0.24
C SER A 48 -0.12 -29.64 -0.62
N ALA A 49 -0.43 -29.46 -1.90
CA ALA A 49 -0.55 -30.54 -2.87
C ALA A 49 0.77 -31.30 -3.02
N ALA A 50 1.89 -30.59 -3.19
CA ALA A 50 3.21 -31.19 -3.28
C ALA A 50 3.60 -31.97 -2.00
N THR A 51 3.26 -31.45 -0.82
CA THR A 51 3.47 -32.18 0.44
C THR A 51 2.63 -33.44 0.51
N PHE A 52 1.36 -33.38 0.11
CA PHE A 52 0.47 -34.53 0.09
C PHE A 52 0.99 -35.63 -0.86
N GLU A 53 1.40 -35.28 -2.07
CA GLU A 53 2.00 -36.22 -3.03
C GLU A 53 3.23 -36.93 -2.44
N LYS A 54 4.11 -36.17 -1.77
CA LYS A 54 5.28 -36.73 -1.09
C LYS A 54 4.89 -37.68 0.05
N LEU A 55 3.90 -37.31 0.87
CA LEU A 55 3.45 -38.13 2.00
C LEU A 55 2.82 -39.45 1.55
N VAL A 56 2.03 -39.44 0.48
CA VAL A 56 1.44 -40.65 -0.10
C VAL A 56 2.52 -41.59 -0.66
N GLY A 57 3.65 -41.04 -1.12
CA GLY A 57 4.76 -41.81 -1.69
C GLY A 57 5.66 -42.52 -0.67
N VAL A 58 5.62 -42.15 0.62
CA VAL A 58 6.54 -42.69 1.63
C VAL A 58 5.89 -43.80 2.48
N ARG A 59 6.69 -44.83 2.81
CA ARG A 59 6.26 -45.95 3.68
C ARG A 59 6.86 -45.90 5.08
N ALA A 60 7.85 -45.04 5.30
CA ALA A 60 8.63 -44.97 6.51
C ALA A 60 8.27 -43.70 7.31
N LEU A 61 8.06 -43.87 8.62
CA LEU A 61 7.58 -42.79 9.50
C LEU A 61 8.61 -41.66 9.64
N ASP A 62 9.89 -41.97 9.68
CA ASP A 62 11.00 -41.00 9.69
C ASP A 62 10.94 -40.07 8.47
N LYS A 63 10.65 -40.62 7.28
CA LYS A 63 10.48 -39.84 6.05
C LYS A 63 9.22 -38.99 6.04
N ALA A 64 8.12 -39.50 6.61
CA ALA A 64 6.92 -38.69 6.78
C ALA A 64 7.16 -37.48 7.72
N ILE A 65 7.92 -37.69 8.81
CA ILE A 65 8.29 -36.61 9.75
C ILE A 65 9.18 -35.57 9.06
N GLU A 66 10.16 -36.00 8.26
CA GLU A 66 11.03 -35.11 7.48
C GLU A 66 10.18 -34.22 6.54
N ILE A 67 9.29 -34.81 5.76
CA ILE A 67 8.38 -34.08 4.85
C ILE A 67 7.51 -33.08 5.59
N GLN A 68 6.93 -33.49 6.72
CA GLN A 68 6.04 -32.61 7.49
C GLN A 68 6.81 -31.46 8.16
N THR A 69 8.05 -31.72 8.61
CA THR A 69 8.95 -30.71 9.17
C THR A 69 9.31 -29.65 8.12
N ASP A 70 9.67 -30.09 6.92
CA ASP A 70 9.96 -29.19 5.80
C ASP A 70 8.74 -28.36 5.41
N TYR A 71 7.56 -28.98 5.37
CA TYR A 71 6.31 -28.27 5.09
C TYR A 71 6.03 -27.17 6.13
N VAL A 72 6.16 -27.48 7.42
CA VAL A 72 5.94 -26.49 8.49
C VAL A 72 6.95 -25.34 8.37
N LYS A 73 8.23 -25.64 8.16
CA LYS A 73 9.28 -24.64 7.99
C LYS A 73 8.99 -23.73 6.79
N SER A 74 8.70 -24.31 5.63
CA SER A 74 8.41 -23.56 4.41
C SER A 74 7.13 -22.74 4.53
N THR A 75 6.08 -23.27 5.16
CA THR A 75 4.84 -22.53 5.43
C THR A 75 5.08 -21.33 6.32
N TYR A 76 5.91 -21.49 7.36
CA TYR A 76 6.28 -20.40 8.27
C TYR A 76 7.06 -19.30 7.54
N GLU A 77 8.09 -19.66 6.77
CA GLU A 77 8.85 -18.72 5.96
C GLU A 77 7.95 -17.96 4.97
N GLY A 78 7.05 -18.68 4.30
CA GLY A 78 6.06 -18.11 3.38
C GLY A 78 5.10 -17.14 4.07
N LEU A 79 4.61 -17.47 5.27
CA LEU A 79 3.73 -16.60 6.06
C LEU A 79 4.42 -15.30 6.49
N VAL A 80 5.68 -15.39 6.93
CA VAL A 80 6.46 -14.21 7.32
C VAL A 80 6.70 -13.31 6.11
N ALA A 81 7.05 -13.89 4.95
CA ALA A 81 7.20 -13.15 3.72
C ALA A 81 5.90 -12.44 3.30
N GLN A 82 4.77 -13.17 3.31
CA GLN A 82 3.46 -12.61 2.97
C GLN A 82 3.05 -11.48 3.93
N SER A 83 3.28 -11.66 5.22
CA SER A 83 2.96 -10.65 6.24
C SER A 83 3.78 -9.37 6.05
N THR A 84 5.07 -9.52 5.75
CA THR A 84 5.97 -8.40 5.45
C THR A 84 5.50 -7.64 4.22
N LYS A 85 5.23 -8.36 3.12
CA LYS A 85 4.80 -7.75 1.87
C LYS A 85 3.43 -7.08 1.97
N THR A 86 2.49 -7.71 2.70
CA THR A 86 1.18 -7.11 2.97
C THR A 86 1.34 -5.79 3.74
N ARG A 87 2.18 -5.77 4.78
CA ARG A 87 2.48 -4.54 5.53
C ARG A 87 3.06 -3.44 4.64
N GLU A 88 3.99 -3.78 3.76
CA GLU A 88 4.59 -2.82 2.81
C GLU A 88 3.54 -2.26 1.84
N LEU A 89 2.66 -3.10 1.30
CA LEU A 89 1.58 -2.66 0.42
C LEU A 89 0.62 -1.70 1.12
N TYR A 90 0.21 -2.00 2.36
CA TYR A 90 -0.64 -1.11 3.14
C TYR A 90 0.06 0.20 3.51
N ALA A 91 1.34 0.17 3.89
CA ALA A 91 2.11 1.37 4.18
C ALA A 91 2.22 2.27 2.94
N LYS A 92 2.55 1.68 1.79
CA LYS A 92 2.62 2.38 0.51
C LYS A 92 1.27 2.98 0.12
N LEU A 93 0.19 2.21 0.25
CA LEU A 93 -1.16 2.68 -0.02
C LEU A 93 -1.51 3.92 0.82
N ALA A 94 -1.23 3.89 2.12
CA ALA A 94 -1.45 5.04 2.99
C ALA A 94 -0.59 6.24 2.56
N GLN A 95 0.71 6.05 2.36
CA GLN A 95 1.63 7.12 1.95
C GLN A 95 1.18 7.79 0.65
N ASP A 96 0.90 6.99 -0.39
CA ASP A 96 0.55 7.49 -1.70
C ASP A 96 -0.85 8.15 -1.71
N SER A 97 -1.79 7.66 -0.89
CA SER A 97 -3.15 8.24 -0.80
C SER A 97 -3.14 9.62 -0.13
N PHE A 98 -2.22 9.87 0.80
CA PHE A 98 -2.11 11.15 1.50
C PHE A 98 -1.19 12.17 0.80
N ALA A 99 -0.28 11.72 -0.07
CA ALA A 99 0.66 12.59 -0.76
C ALA A 99 0.00 13.78 -1.52
N PRO A 100 -1.14 13.61 -2.24
CA PRO A 100 -1.80 14.71 -2.94
C PRO A 100 -2.25 15.86 -2.02
N PHE A 101 -2.54 15.56 -0.75
CA PHE A 101 -3.02 16.55 0.22
C PHE A 101 -1.90 17.37 0.86
N GLY A 102 -0.67 16.84 0.94
CA GLY A 102 0.50 17.62 1.39
C GLY A 102 0.84 18.78 0.44
N ALA A 103 0.67 18.55 -0.87
CA ALA A 103 0.82 19.60 -1.88
C ALA A 103 -0.28 20.66 -1.78
N LEU A 104 -1.53 20.25 -1.52
CA LEU A 104 -2.66 21.14 -1.27
C LEU A 104 -2.47 22.03 -0.05
N TYR A 105 -2.02 21.46 1.06
CA TYR A 105 -1.75 22.21 2.28
C TYR A 105 -0.74 23.34 2.02
N SER A 106 0.33 23.04 1.29
CA SER A 106 1.37 24.01 0.91
C SER A 106 0.81 25.12 -0.01
N ALA A 107 -0.07 24.75 -0.96
CA ALA A 107 -0.73 25.72 -1.85
C ALA A 107 -1.72 26.63 -1.10
N ALA A 108 -2.51 26.06 -0.18
CA ALA A 108 -3.44 26.81 0.67
C ALA A 108 -2.69 27.79 1.59
N GLN A 109 -1.60 27.34 2.22
CA GLN A 109 -0.77 28.20 3.07
C GLN A 109 -0.20 29.38 2.27
N SER A 110 0.26 29.15 1.05
CA SER A 110 0.76 30.22 0.17
C SER A 110 -0.32 31.22 -0.25
N THR A 111 -1.58 30.78 -0.33
CA THR A 111 -2.73 31.60 -0.76
C THR A 111 -3.29 32.45 0.39
N PHE A 112 -3.23 31.96 1.63
CA PHE A 112 -3.84 32.60 2.80
C PHE A 112 -2.84 33.12 3.85
N ALA A 113 -1.53 32.95 3.64
CA ALA A 113 -0.52 33.53 4.54
C ALA A 113 -0.65 35.07 4.57
N PRO A 114 -0.61 35.70 5.76
CA PRO A 114 -0.60 37.15 5.85
C PRO A 114 0.66 37.69 5.19
N ALA A 115 0.52 38.69 4.31
CA ALA A 115 1.65 39.38 3.72
C ALA A 115 2.58 39.90 4.83
N LYS A 116 3.87 39.53 4.77
CA LYS A 116 4.88 40.01 5.71
C LYS A 116 4.80 41.55 5.75
N PRO A 117 4.61 42.18 6.93
CA PRO A 117 4.45 43.62 6.99
C PRO A 117 5.73 44.26 6.44
N ALA A 118 5.58 45.05 5.37
CA ALA A 118 6.66 45.87 4.86
C ALA A 118 7.16 46.73 6.02
N SER A 119 8.44 46.60 6.39
CA SER A 119 9.04 47.44 7.42
C SER A 119 8.84 48.89 7.00
N ARG A 120 7.96 49.60 7.69
CA ARG A 120 7.78 51.03 7.51
C ARG A 120 9.06 51.68 8.03
N ALA A 121 10.00 51.93 7.13
CA ALA A 121 11.22 52.66 7.43
C ALA A 121 10.80 54.02 8.04
N LYS A 122 11.29 54.29 9.24
CA LYS A 122 11.24 55.61 9.87
C LYS A 122 12.48 56.39 9.45
#